data_AF-A0A7C7A4D9-F1
#
_entry.id   AF-A0A7C7A4D9-F1
#
_cell.length_a   1.000
_cell.length_b   1.000
_cell.length_c   1.000
_cell.angle_alpha   90.00
_cell.angle_beta   90.00
_cell.angle_gamma   90.00
#
_symmetry.space_group_name_H-M   'P 1'
#
loop_
_entity.id
_entity.type
_entity.pdbx_description
1 polymer ?
#
loop_
_entity_poly.entity_id
_entity_poly.type
_entity_poly.pdbx_seq_one_letter_code
_entity_poly.pdbx_strand_id
1 'polypeptide(L)' 'MNNVEQIRDILAKHDFKQLESVLHEYHPVDIAEFYEELSPEESLNLFKVLDFNVAVQVLEEIDTDKKLI' A
#
# COMPACT_ATOMS: atom_id res chain seq x y z
N MET A 1 -12.91 10.96 4.43
CA MET A 1 -11.80 11.26 3.50
C MET A 1 -11.18 9.91 3.19
N ASN A 2 -11.19 9.47 1.94
CA ASN A 2 -10.71 8.14 1.59
C ASN A 2 -9.18 8.14 1.64
N ASN A 3 -8.59 7.36 2.56
CA ASN A 3 -7.13 7.30 2.76
C ASN A 3 -6.39 6.89 1.46
N VAL A 4 -7.03 6.06 0.62
CA VAL A 4 -6.50 5.67 -0.69
C VAL A 4 -6.33 6.84 -1.67
N GLU A 5 -7.19 7.86 -1.61
CA GLU A 5 -7.11 9.00 -2.53
C GLU A 5 -5.87 9.85 -2.24
N GLN A 6 -5.49 9.96 -0.97
CA GLN A 6 -4.24 10.61 -0.58
C GLN A 6 -3.03 9.85 -1.14
N ILE A 7 -3.04 8.52 -1.03
CA ILE A 7 -1.98 7.66 -1.59
C ILE A 7 -1.88 7.84 -3.12
N ARG A 8 -3.02 7.86 -3.83
CA ARG A 8 -3.05 8.11 -5.28
C ARG A 8 -2.46 9.47 -5.65
N ASP A 9 -2.80 10.53 -4.91
CA ASP A 9 -2.27 11.87 -5.19
C ASP A 9 -0.75 11.93 -4.99
N ILE A 10 -0.22 11.27 -3.95
CA ILE A 10 1.22 11.17 -3.69
C ILE A 10 1.91 10.37 -4.80
N LEU A 11 1.32 9.25 -5.22
CA LEU A 11 1.82 8.43 -6.34
C LEU A 11 1.82 9.19 -7.66
N ALA A 12 0.77 9.97 -7.94
CA ALA A 12 0.67 10.82 -9.13
C ALA A 12 1.71 11.94 -9.14
N LYS A 13 2.13 12.43 -7.96
CA LYS A 13 3.23 13.39 -7.79
C LYS A 13 4.61 12.74 -7.81
N HIS A 14 4.69 11.41 -7.88
CA HIS A 14 5.93 10.63 -7.77
C HIS A 14 6.72 10.95 -6.48
N ASP A 15 6.02 11.35 -5.41
CA ASP A 15 6.67 11.72 -4.15
C ASP A 15 6.82 10.49 -3.25
N PHE A 16 7.78 9.63 -3.62
CA PHE A 16 8.08 8.39 -2.92
C PHE A 16 8.53 8.60 -1.46
N LYS A 17 9.11 9.77 -1.17
CA LYS A 17 9.63 10.09 0.17
C LYS A 17 8.48 10.40 1.13
N GLN A 18 7.50 11.17 0.66
CA GLN A 18 6.25 11.37 1.39
C GLN A 18 5.48 10.06 1.52
N LEU A 19 5.43 9.26 0.45
CA LEU A 19 4.74 7.97 0.45
C LEU A 19 5.30 7.02 1.52
N GLU A 20 6.61 6.86 1.60
CA GLU A 20 7.27 6.02 2.61
C GLU A 20 6.93 6.48 4.04
N SER A 21 7.01 7.79 4.32
CA SER A 21 6.68 8.33 5.65
C SER A 21 5.23 8.06 6.02
N VAL A 22 4.32 8.27 5.08
CA VAL A 22 2.89 8.05 5.28
C VAL A 22 2.58 6.57 5.49
N LEU A 23 3.17 5.68 4.68
CA LEU A 23 2.97 4.23 4.80
C LEU A 23 3.53 3.66 6.10
N HIS A 24 4.58 4.26 6.67
CA HIS A 24 5.08 3.85 7.98
C HIS A 24 4.10 4.16 9.12
N GLU A 25 3.21 5.15 8.95
CA GLU A 25 2.16 5.44 9.93
C GLU A 25 0.94 4.52 9.80
N TYR A 26 0.82 3.80 8.68
CA TYR A 26 -0.29 2.87 8.43
C TYR A 26 0.03 1.44 8.86
N HIS A 27 -1.00 0.69 9.27
CA HIS A 27 -0.83 -0.71 9.55
C HIS A 27 -0.74 -1.53 8.25
N PRO A 28 -0.05 -2.69 8.24
CA PRO A 28 0.03 -3.56 7.08
C PRO A 28 -1.33 -3.94 6.48
N VAL A 29 -2.36 -4.06 7.33
CA VAL A 29 -3.74 -4.34 6.91
C VAL A 29 -4.33 -3.19 6.09
N ASP A 30 -4.19 -1.94 6.56
CA ASP A 30 -4.67 -0.77 5.82
C ASP A 30 -3.95 -0.66 4.45
N ILE A 31 -2.65 -0.96 4.43
CA ILE A 31 -1.83 -0.93 3.22
C ILE A 31 -2.27 -2.03 2.23
N ALA A 32 -2.66 -3.21 2.72
CA ALA A 32 -3.24 -4.28 1.92
C ALA A 32 -4.58 -3.84 1.30
N GLU A 33 -5.45 -3.18 2.06
CA GLU A 33 -6.69 -2.60 1.52
C GLU A 33 -6.39 -1.56 0.42
N PHE A 34 -5.42 -0.67 0.63
CA PHE A 34 -5.01 0.28 -0.41
C PHE A 34 -4.47 -0.43 -1.65
N TYR A 35 -3.67 -1.48 -1.48
CA TYR A 35 -3.12 -2.26 -2.59
C TYR A 35 -4.21 -2.82 -3.52
N GLU A 36 -5.33 -3.30 -2.94
CA GLU A 36 -6.45 -3.85 -3.70
C GLU A 36 -7.31 -2.78 -4.38
N GLU A 37 -7.42 -1.59 -3.78
CA GLU A 37 -8.14 -0.46 -4.39
C GLU A 37 -7.30 0.26 -5.47
N LEU A 38 -5.97 0.23 -5.38
CA LEU A 38 -5.06 0.88 -6.31
C LEU A 38 -4.94 0.13 -7.64
N SER A 39 -4.62 0.86 -8.70
CA SER A 39 -4.34 0.26 -10.00
C SER A 39 -3.04 -0.58 -9.93
N PRO A 40 -2.86 -1.63 -10.76
CA PRO A 40 -1.66 -2.48 -10.74
C PRO A 40 -0.33 -1.71 -10.81
N GLU A 41 -0.31 -0.57 -11.49
CA GLU A 41 0.86 0.29 -11.63
C GLU A 41 1.13 1.11 -10.34
N GLU A 42 0.06 1.62 -9.72
CA GLU A 42 0.09 2.39 -8.47
C GLU A 42 0.52 1.50 -7.28
N SER A 43 -0.07 0.32 -7.19
CA SER A 43 0.21 -0.65 -6.14
C SER A 43 1.64 -1.20 -6.24
N LEU A 44 2.21 -1.30 -7.44
CA LEU A 44 3.61 -1.67 -7.64
C LEU A 44 4.57 -0.58 -7.15
N ASN A 45 4.21 0.69 -7.34
CA ASN A 45 4.97 1.83 -6.84
C ASN A 45 4.89 1.97 -5.32
N LEU A 46 3.71 1.70 -4.75
CA LEU A 46 3.50 1.58 -3.31
C LEU A 46 4.38 0.48 -2.71
N PHE A 47 4.37 -0.73 -3.30
CA PHE A 47 5.21 -1.83 -2.81
C PHE A 47 6.71 -1.57 -2.90
N LYS A 48 7.16 -0.79 -3.89
CA LYS A 48 8.58 -0.46 -4.07
C LYS A 48 9.16 0.41 -2.95
N VAL A 49 8.33 1.20 -2.28
CA VAL A 49 8.77 2.09 -1.19
C VAL A 49 8.61 1.45 0.18
N LEU A 50 7.88 0.34 0.29
CA LEU A 50 7.73 -0.37 1.54
C LEU A 50 9.02 -1.08 1.93
N ASP A 51 9.36 -1.03 3.22
CA ASP A 51 10.38 -1.87 3.80
C ASP A 51 10.06 -3.35 3.61
N PHE A 52 11.09 -4.18 3.42
CA PHE A 52 10.93 -5.61 3.18
C PHE A 52 10.05 -6.31 4.23
N ASN A 53 10.22 -5.99 5.51
CA ASN A 53 9.41 -6.59 6.58
C ASN A 53 7.93 -6.18 6.53
N VAL A 54 7.65 -4.94 6.12
CA VAL A 54 6.27 -4.45 5.98
C VAL A 54 5.65 -5.03 4.72
N ALA A 55 6.38 -5.03 3.60
CA ALA A 55 5.95 -5.63 2.35
C ALA A 55 5.57 -7.11 2.51
N VAL A 56 6.35 -7.89 3.29
CA VAL A 56 6.01 -9.28 3.59
C VAL A 56 4.69 -9.37 4.37
N GLN A 57 4.51 -8.58 5.43
CA GLN A 57 3.26 -8.58 6.19
C GLN A 57 2.06 -8.19 5.34
N VAL A 58 2.19 -7.15 4.50
CA VAL A 58 1.14 -6.73 3.57
C VAL A 58 0.78 -7.87 2.61
N LEU A 59 1.76 -8.59 2.06
CA LEU A 59 1.49 -9.76 1.20
C LEU A 59 0.80 -10.90 1.96
N GLU A 60 1.17 -11.15 3.21
CA GLU A 60 0.51 -12.16 4.05
C GLU A 60 -0.97 -11.79 4.30
N GLU A 61 -1.29 -10.52 4.52
CA GLU A 61 -2.66 -10.05 4.66
C GLU A 61 -3.46 -10.24 3.36
N ILE A 62 -2.90 -9.84 2.21
CA ILE A 62 -3.55 -10.02 0.88
C ILE A 62 -3.77 -11.51 0.55
N ASP A 63 -2.80 -12.38 0.86
CA ASP A 63 -2.92 -13.83 0.63
C ASP A 63 -3.95 -14.48 1.57
N THR A 64 -4.05 -13.95 2.80
CA THR A 64 -5.00 -14.43 3.81
C THR A 64 -6.43 -14.06 3.46
N ASP A 65 -6.69 -12.85 2.95
CA ASP A 65 -8.04 -12.43 2.54
C ASP A 65 -8.58 -13.28 1.37
N LYS A 66 -7.70 -13.62 0.41
CA LYS A 66 -8.02 -14.53 -0.70
C LYS A 66 -8.38 -15.97 -0.30
N LYS A 67 -8.15 -16.36 0.96
CA LYS A 67 -8.36 -17.73 1.43
C LYS A 67 -9.78 -18.04 1.90
N LEU A 68 -10.68 -17.06 1.92
CA LEU A 68 -12.10 -17.30 2.22
C LEU A 68 -12.87 -17.65 0.93
N ILE A 69 -12.74 -18.93 0.58
CA ILE A 69 -13.69 -19.77 -0.18
C ILE A 69 -15.16 -19.33 -0.10
#